data_AF-A0A1Q7MB70-F1
#
_entry.id   AF-A0A1Q7MB70-F1
#
_cell.length_a   1.000
_cell.length_b   1.000
_cell.length_c   1.000
_cell.angle_alpha   90.00
_cell.angle_beta   90.00
_cell.angle_gamma   90.00
#
_symmetry.space_group_name_H-M   'P 1'
#
loop_
_entity.id
_entity.type
_entity.pdbx_description
1 polymer ?
#
loop_
_entity_poly.entity_id
_entity_poly.type
_entity_poly.pdbx_seq_one_letter_code
_entity_poly.pdbx_strand_id
1 'polypeptide(L)'
;MKLLVGLFALMLAIGLATLVLWHRSPEPEPCESRELTHSRSPDDRSEADVFELHCGPSVTTHVALRSSMSAPRSRADIFVAEGPLPVRVTWTGPRELLVQSSSAHVVVAETRWRDVSIQLRPER
;
A
#
# COMPACT_ATOMS: atom_id res chain seq x y z
N MET A 1 -15.51 -40.74 36.79
CA MET A 1 -15.36 -40.99 35.33
C MET A 1 -16.40 -40.26 34.46
N LYS A 2 -17.69 -40.17 34.83
CA LYS A 2 -18.72 -39.47 34.02
C LYS A 2 -18.43 -37.98 33.76
N LEU A 3 -17.91 -37.26 34.76
CA LEU A 3 -17.50 -35.85 34.63
C LEU A 3 -16.36 -35.64 33.63
N LEU A 4 -15.34 -36.51 33.64
CA LEU A 4 -14.21 -36.45 32.72
C LEU A 4 -14.64 -36.70 31.27
N VAL A 5 -15.54 -37.66 31.05
CA VAL A 5 -16.10 -37.95 29.73
C VAL A 5 -16.95 -36.77 29.21
N GLY A 6 -17.75 -36.14 30.08
CA GLY A 6 -18.52 -34.95 29.73
C GLY A 6 -17.63 -33.76 29.37
N LEU A 7 -16.57 -33.51 30.14
CA LEU A 7 -15.57 -32.47 29.84
C LEU A 7 -14.84 -32.72 28.52
N PHE A 8 -14.48 -33.96 28.24
CA PHE A 8 -13.81 -34.33 27.00
C PHE A 8 -14.72 -34.10 25.78
N ALA A 9 -15.99 -34.52 25.86
CA ALA A 9 -16.97 -34.27 24.81
C ALA A 9 -17.21 -32.78 24.56
N LEU A 10 -17.26 -31.97 25.63
CA LEU A 10 -17.43 -30.52 25.53
C LEU A 10 -16.23 -29.85 24.84
N MET A 11 -15.01 -30.22 25.22
CA MET A 11 -13.78 -29.71 24.60
C MET A 11 -13.73 -30.05 23.10
N LEU A 12 -14.16 -31.27 22.74
CA LEU A 12 -14.21 -31.73 21.35
C LEU A 12 -15.25 -30.95 20.52
N ALA A 13 -16.42 -30.68 21.11
CA ALA A 13 -17.45 -29.86 20.47
C ALA A 13 -16.98 -28.41 20.25
N ILE A 14 -16.29 -27.82 21.23
CA ILE A 14 -15.70 -26.47 21.11
C ILE A 14 -14.63 -26.46 20.01
N GLY A 15 -13.73 -27.44 20.02
CA GLY A 15 -12.70 -27.58 18.99
C GLY A 15 -13.28 -27.67 17.59
N LEU A 16 -14.30 -28.51 17.39
CA LEU A 16 -15.00 -28.63 16.10
C LEU A 16 -15.66 -27.32 15.69
N ALA A 17 -16.35 -26.64 16.62
CA ALA A 17 -17.02 -25.38 16.35
C ALA A 17 -16.00 -24.30 15.93
N THR A 18 -14.85 -24.21 16.61
CA THR A 18 -13.79 -23.26 16.26
C THR A 18 -13.18 -23.54 14.88
N LEU A 19 -13.00 -24.82 14.52
CA LEU A 19 -12.45 -25.20 13.22
C LEU A 19 -13.42 -24.88 12.08
N VAL A 20 -14.72 -25.12 12.29
CA VAL A 20 -15.76 -24.77 11.31
C VAL A 20 -15.88 -23.25 11.14
N LEU A 21 -15.79 -22.47 12.21
CA LEU A 21 -15.80 -21.01 12.15
C LEU A 21 -14.56 -20.46 11.43
N TRP A 22 -13.39 -21.03 11.69
CA TRP A 22 -12.17 -20.65 11.00
C TRP A 22 -12.24 -20.95 9.50
N HIS A 23 -12.70 -22.15 9.11
CA HIS A 23 -12.84 -22.52 7.70
C HIS A 23 -13.90 -21.69 6.95
N ARG A 24 -14.91 -21.16 7.67
CA ARG A 24 -15.95 -20.29 7.09
C ARG A 24 -15.60 -18.81 7.15
N SER A 25 -14.44 -18.44 7.70
CA SER A 25 -14.01 -17.06 7.68
C SER A 25 -13.74 -16.67 6.23
N PRO A 26 -14.40 -15.63 5.69
CA PRO A 26 -14.16 -15.21 4.32
C PRO A 26 -12.68 -14.87 4.16
N GLU A 27 -12.08 -15.29 3.05
CA GLU A 27 -10.74 -14.84 2.71
C GLU A 27 -10.74 -13.30 2.69
N PRO A 28 -9.72 -12.65 3.27
CA PRO A 28 -9.60 -11.19 3.16
C PRO A 28 -9.64 -10.83 1.68
N GLU A 29 -10.51 -9.89 1.30
CA GLU A 29 -10.50 -9.38 -0.08
C GLU A 29 -9.07 -8.90 -0.41
N PRO A 30 -8.45 -9.40 -1.48
CA PRO A 30 -7.10 -9.01 -1.81
C PRO A 30 -7.09 -7.52 -2.14
N CYS A 31 -6.15 -6.78 -1.56
CA CYS A 31 -5.99 -5.38 -1.92
C CYS A 31 -5.60 -5.28 -3.40
N GLU A 32 -6.34 -4.49 -4.17
CA GLU A 32 -6.09 -4.29 -5.59
C GLU A 32 -5.36 -2.97 -5.83
N SER A 33 -4.27 -3.02 -6.59
CA SER A 33 -3.53 -1.82 -7.00
C SER A 33 -4.00 -1.34 -8.36
N ARG A 34 -4.40 -0.07 -8.47
CA ARG A 34 -4.74 0.59 -9.73
C ARG A 34 -3.70 1.64 -10.07
N GLU A 35 -2.94 1.42 -11.12
CA GLU A 35 -1.97 2.41 -11.61
C GLU A 35 -2.69 3.61 -12.24
N LEU A 36 -2.29 4.81 -11.84
CA LEU A 36 -2.81 6.08 -12.36
C LEU A 36 -1.83 6.70 -13.35
N THR A 37 -0.55 6.74 -13.01
CA THR A 37 0.49 7.36 -13.82
C THR A 37 1.84 6.73 -13.54
N HIS A 38 2.64 6.62 -14.60
CA HIS A 38 4.03 6.19 -14.54
C HIS A 38 4.91 7.25 -15.18
N SER A 39 6.07 7.51 -14.59
CA SER A 39 7.08 8.39 -15.18
C SER A 39 8.49 7.91 -14.87
N ARG A 40 9.42 8.14 -15.79
CA ARG A 40 10.82 7.79 -15.63
C ARG A 40 11.67 9.04 -15.44
N SER A 41 12.73 8.93 -14.62
CA SER A 41 13.69 10.00 -14.42
C SER A 41 14.41 10.35 -15.74
N PRO A 42 14.84 11.60 -15.93
CA PRO A 42 15.56 12.03 -17.13
C PRO A 42 16.85 11.27 -17.45
N ASP A 43 17.44 10.60 -16.46
CA ASP A 43 18.64 9.77 -16.62
C ASP A 43 18.34 8.26 -16.70
N ASP A 44 17.07 7.89 -16.88
CA ASP A 44 16.57 6.52 -17.04
C ASP A 44 16.84 5.55 -15.87
N ARG A 45 17.30 6.03 -14.72
CA ARG A 45 17.75 5.16 -13.61
C ARG A 45 16.70 4.96 -12.51
N SER A 46 15.69 5.81 -12.46
CA SER A 46 14.61 5.75 -11.48
C SER A 46 13.25 5.85 -12.16
N GLU A 47 12.25 5.20 -11.60
CA GLU A 47 10.87 5.23 -12.05
C GLU A 47 9.97 5.64 -10.87
N ALA A 48 8.99 6.48 -11.15
CA ALA A 48 7.97 6.92 -10.22
C ALA A 48 6.60 6.43 -10.69
N ASP A 49 5.93 5.72 -9.80
CA ASP A 49 4.60 5.15 -10.01
C ASP A 49 3.61 5.88 -9.09
N VAL A 50 2.50 6.35 -9.64
CA VAL A 50 1.35 6.84 -8.89
C VAL A 50 0.24 5.82 -9.03
N PHE A 51 -0.26 5.30 -7.91
CA PHE A 51 -1.30 4.28 -7.92
C PHE A 51 -2.23 4.40 -6.71
N GLU A 52 -3.42 3.85 -6.84
CA GLU A 52 -4.35 3.67 -5.73
C GLU A 52 -4.28 2.25 -5.22
N LEU A 53 -4.34 2.08 -3.90
CA LEU A 53 -4.51 0.78 -3.27
C LEU A 53 -5.93 0.69 -2.70
N HIS A 54 -6.71 -0.24 -3.23
CA HIS A 54 -8.11 -0.48 -2.84
C HIS A 54 -8.15 -1.72 -1.94
N CYS A 55 -8.47 -1.54 -0.67
CA CYS A 55 -8.63 -2.62 0.31
C CYS A 55 -10.05 -2.57 0.88
N GLY A 56 -10.99 -3.27 0.24
CA GLY A 56 -12.42 -3.17 0.56
C GLY A 56 -12.93 -1.73 0.36
N PRO A 57 -13.52 -1.08 1.38
CA PRO A 57 -14.01 0.31 1.25
C PRO A 57 -12.91 1.37 1.39
N SER A 58 -11.69 0.98 1.76
CA SER A 58 -10.57 1.89 2.00
C SER A 58 -9.75 2.08 0.73
N VAL A 59 -9.47 3.34 0.39
CA VAL A 59 -8.63 3.72 -0.75
C VAL A 59 -7.51 4.64 -0.26
N THR A 60 -6.28 4.38 -0.68
CA THR A 60 -5.13 5.26 -0.47
C THR A 60 -4.44 5.54 -1.79
N THR A 61 -3.96 6.77 -1.98
CA THR A 61 -3.13 7.14 -3.13
C THR A 61 -1.66 7.11 -2.73
N HIS A 62 -0.87 6.37 -3.50
CA HIS A 62 0.55 6.15 -3.29
C HIS A 62 1.35 6.81 -4.42
N VAL A 63 2.49 7.40 -4.06
CA VAL A 63 3.61 7.64 -4.97
C VAL A 63 4.76 6.79 -4.50
N ALA A 64 5.24 5.92 -5.38
CA ALA A 64 6.35 5.04 -5.08
C ALA A 64 7.50 5.25 -6.07
N LEU A 65 8.72 5.06 -5.57
CA LEU A 65 9.93 5.08 -6.36
C LEU A 65 10.54 3.68 -6.46
N ARG A 66 11.10 3.37 -7.62
CA ARG A 66 11.96 2.21 -7.83
C ARG A 66 13.11 2.55 -8.74
N SER A 67 14.15 1.72 -8.71
CA SER A 67 15.17 1.78 -9.75
C SER A 67 14.61 1.13 -11.02
N SER A 68 14.90 1.70 -12.19
CA SER A 68 14.44 1.17 -13.48
C SER A 68 14.92 -0.26 -13.75
N MET A 69 16.02 -0.68 -13.11
CA MET A 69 16.54 -2.05 -13.21
C MET A 69 15.85 -3.03 -12.26
N SER A 70 15.05 -2.54 -11.31
CA SER A 70 14.43 -3.40 -10.31
C SER A 70 13.04 -3.87 -10.75
N ALA A 71 12.64 -5.04 -10.25
CA ALA A 71 11.34 -5.61 -10.54
C ALA A 71 10.20 -4.64 -10.11
N PRO A 72 9.05 -4.61 -10.81
CA PRO A 72 7.95 -3.70 -10.48
C PRO A 72 7.43 -3.79 -9.04
N ARG A 73 7.66 -4.93 -8.37
CA ARG A 73 7.25 -5.17 -6.98
C ARG A 73 8.22 -4.57 -5.94
N SER A 74 9.44 -4.18 -6.31
CA SER A 74 10.44 -3.64 -5.36
C SER A 74 10.35 -2.12 -5.21
N ARG A 75 9.13 -1.58 -5.29
CA ARG A 75 8.87 -0.15 -5.13
C ARG A 75 8.92 0.24 -3.65
N ALA A 76 9.28 1.48 -3.37
CA ALA A 76 9.25 2.06 -2.04
C ALA A 76 8.33 3.28 -2.05
N ASP A 77 7.33 3.27 -1.19
CA ASP A 77 6.39 4.38 -1.05
C ASP A 77 7.12 5.60 -0.47
N ILE A 78 7.01 6.72 -1.15
CA ILE A 78 7.58 8.00 -0.73
C ILE A 78 6.52 9.01 -0.32
N PHE A 79 5.30 8.81 -0.78
CA PHE A 79 4.14 9.61 -0.41
C PHE A 79 2.92 8.70 -0.37
N VAL A 80 2.16 8.75 0.72
CA VAL A 80 0.91 8.01 0.87
C VAL A 80 -0.12 8.93 1.50
N ALA A 81 -1.27 9.05 0.87
CA ALA A 81 -2.38 9.87 1.33
C ALA A 81 -3.69 9.09 1.33
N GLU A 82 -4.59 9.47 2.24
CA GLU A 82 -5.90 8.83 2.36
C GLU A 82 -6.88 9.32 1.29
N GLY A 83 -7.64 8.39 0.73
CA GLY A 83 -8.65 8.63 -0.29
C GLY A 83 -8.09 8.67 -1.71
N PRO A 84 -8.97 8.62 -2.72
CA PRO A 84 -8.60 8.92 -4.10
C PRO A 84 -8.42 10.44 -4.25
N LEU A 85 -7.23 10.87 -4.67
CA LEU A 85 -6.97 12.29 -4.90
C LEU A 85 -6.02 12.52 -6.08
N PRO A 86 -6.13 13.68 -6.77
CA PRO A 86 -5.17 14.04 -7.79
C PRO A 86 -3.79 14.22 -7.16
N VAL A 87 -2.81 13.48 -7.69
CA VAL A 87 -1.40 13.65 -7.37
C VAL A 87 -0.64 13.84 -8.67
N ARG A 88 0.10 14.94 -8.78
CA ARG A 88 0.97 15.21 -9.91
C ARG A 88 2.41 14.97 -9.51
N VAL A 89 3.11 14.20 -10.32
CA VAL A 89 4.54 13.92 -10.15
C VAL A 89 5.30 14.48 -11.34
N THR A 90 6.34 15.26 -11.08
CA THR A 90 7.20 15.87 -12.11
C THR A 90 8.66 15.71 -11.73
N TRP A 91 9.48 15.21 -12.64
CA TRP A 91 10.94 15.24 -12.49
C TRP A 91 11.45 16.65 -12.81
N THR A 92 11.95 17.36 -11.80
CA THR A 92 12.57 18.69 -11.97
C THR A 92 14.05 18.61 -12.32
N GLY A 93 14.63 17.43 -12.18
CA GLY A 93 15.98 17.08 -12.61
C GLY A 93 16.18 15.56 -12.63
N PRO A 94 17.37 15.07 -12.99
CA PRO A 94 17.68 13.63 -13.02
C PRO A 94 17.43 12.91 -11.69
N ARG A 95 17.57 13.64 -10.57
CA ARG A 95 17.48 13.14 -9.20
C ARG A 95 16.61 14.00 -8.30
N GLU A 96 15.68 14.73 -8.90
CA GLU A 96 14.79 15.61 -8.17
C GLU A 96 13.36 15.37 -8.62
N LEU A 97 12.52 15.01 -7.67
CA LEU A 97 11.11 14.72 -7.88
C LEU A 97 10.26 15.72 -7.12
N LEU A 98 9.36 16.39 -7.85
CA LEU A 98 8.32 17.21 -7.28
C LEU A 98 7.02 16.39 -7.22
N VAL A 99 6.46 16.23 -6.02
CA VAL A 99 5.14 15.65 -5.80
C VAL A 99 4.19 16.76 -5.35
N GLN A 100 3.13 16.95 -6.12
CA GLN A 100 2.08 17.93 -5.83
C GLN A 100 0.79 17.21 -5.47
N SER A 101 0.21 17.57 -4.33
CA SER A 101 -1.01 16.96 -3.82
C SER A 101 -1.83 17.98 -3.02
N SER A 102 -3.15 17.88 -3.11
CA SER A 102 -4.11 18.64 -2.30
C SER A 102 -4.58 17.90 -1.03
N SER A 103 -3.97 16.76 -0.69
CA SER A 103 -4.41 15.94 0.45
C SER A 103 -4.32 16.68 1.79
N ALA A 104 -5.37 16.56 2.60
CA ALA A 104 -5.39 17.01 3.99
C ALA A 104 -4.78 15.98 4.95
N HIS A 105 -4.76 14.70 4.58
CA HIS A 105 -4.31 13.59 5.42
C HIS A 105 -3.24 12.77 4.70
N VAL A 106 -2.00 13.00 5.10
CA VAL A 106 -0.81 12.35 4.55
C VAL A 106 -0.22 11.43 5.61
N VAL A 107 -0.11 10.15 5.27
CA VAL A 107 0.40 9.08 6.16
C VAL A 107 1.91 8.93 6.02
N VAL A 108 2.42 9.07 4.79
CA VAL A 108 3.86 8.99 4.47
C VAL A 108 4.26 10.19 3.64
N ALA A 109 5.39 10.81 4.00
CA ALA A 109 5.92 12.00 3.34
C ALA A 109 7.46 12.02 3.43
N GLU A 110 8.12 11.34 2.50
CA GLU A 110 9.57 11.30 2.42
C GLU A 110 10.12 12.55 1.72
N THR A 111 11.28 13.02 2.19
CA THR A 111 12.01 14.13 1.54
C THR A 111 13.18 13.65 0.71
N ARG A 112 13.53 12.35 0.81
CA ARG A 112 14.62 11.74 0.06
C ARG A 112 14.42 10.24 -0.06
N TRP A 113 14.78 9.69 -1.21
CA TRP A 113 14.89 8.25 -1.42
C TRP A 113 16.19 7.94 -2.16
N ARG A 114 17.12 7.22 -1.52
CA ARG A 114 18.47 6.96 -2.05
C ARG A 114 19.17 8.27 -2.45
N ASP A 115 19.43 8.45 -3.75
CA ASP A 115 20.04 9.63 -4.36
C ASP A 115 19.02 10.61 -4.95
N VAL A 116 17.71 10.31 -4.87
CA VAL A 116 16.62 11.18 -5.34
C VAL A 116 16.13 12.09 -4.20
N SER A 117 16.15 13.40 -4.43
CA SER A 117 15.55 14.42 -3.57
C SER A 117 14.06 14.57 -3.89
N ILE A 118 13.22 14.68 -2.86
CA ILE A 118 11.77 14.73 -3.00
C ILE A 118 11.26 16.06 -2.43
N GLN A 119 10.58 16.83 -3.27
CA GLN A 119 9.92 18.07 -2.89
C GLN A 119 8.41 17.86 -2.86
N LEU A 120 7.80 18.09 -1.71
CA LEU A 120 6.36 18.03 -1.54
C LEU A 120 5.78 19.44 -1.60
N ARG A 121 4.77 19.65 -2.45
CA ARG A 121 4.07 20.94 -2.57
C ARG A 121 2.55 20.73 -2.59
N PRO A 122 1.77 21.70 -2.06
CA PRO A 122 0.34 21.72 -2.30
C PRO A 122 0.04 21.84 -3.79
N GLU A 123 -0.98 21.11 -4.27
CA GLU A 123 -1.58 21.38 -5.58
C GLU A 123 -2.35 22.71 -5.51
N ARG A 124 -2.15 23.60 -6.47
CA ARG A 124 -2.81 24.91 -6.56
C ARG A 124 -3.87 24.90 -7.65
#